data_AF-A0A7V9IP83-F1
#
_entry.id   AF-A0A7V9IP83-F1
#
_cell.length_a   1.000
_cell.length_b   1.000
_cell.length_c   1.000
_cell.angle_alpha   90.00
_cell.angle_beta   90.00
_cell.angle_gamma   90.00
#
_symmetry.space_group_name_H-M   'P 1'
#
loop_
_entity.id
_entity.type
_entity.pdbx_description
1 polymer ?
#
loop_
_entity_poly.entity_id
_entity_poly.type
_entity_poly.pdbx_seq_one_letter_code
_entity_poly.pdbx_strand_id
1 'polypeptide(L)'
;MRRAAASVSHRTQVRRVPTLSLSIQGHTRFADLPARSTLTRWIAAALTSEAQLTVRFVDGREGRRLNRDFRGKDYAPDVLTFAYATNPVVHADIVICV
;
A
#
# COMPACT_ATOMS: atom_id res chain seq x y z
N MET A 1 11.02 -53.23 -7.87
CA MET A 1 10.56 -52.37 -6.76
C MET A 1 9.97 -51.09 -7.35
N ARG A 2 8.75 -50.72 -6.92
CA ARG A 2 7.88 -49.69 -7.52
C ARG A 2 8.32 -48.27 -7.14
N ARG A 3 8.41 -47.35 -8.11
CA ARG A 3 8.42 -45.90 -7.85
C ARG A 3 6.98 -45.39 -7.80
N ALA A 4 6.55 -44.93 -6.63
CA ALA A 4 5.27 -44.25 -6.46
C ALA A 4 5.34 -42.83 -7.05
N ALA A 5 4.37 -42.49 -7.89
CA ALA A 5 4.15 -41.13 -8.36
C ALA A 5 3.56 -40.30 -7.20
N ALA A 6 4.25 -39.25 -6.79
CA ALA A 6 3.72 -38.26 -5.86
C ALA A 6 2.69 -37.39 -6.60
N SER A 7 1.42 -37.67 -6.36
CA SER A 7 0.28 -36.88 -6.83
C SER A 7 0.30 -35.51 -6.15
N VAL A 8 0.63 -34.45 -6.88
CA VAL A 8 0.47 -33.07 -6.43
C VAL A 8 -1.01 -32.71 -6.58
N SER A 9 -1.77 -32.96 -5.52
CA SER A 9 -3.17 -32.57 -5.41
C SER A 9 -3.24 -31.04 -5.34
N HIS A 10 -3.55 -30.41 -6.48
CA HIS A 10 -3.86 -28.99 -6.55
C HIS A 10 -5.23 -28.75 -5.89
N ARG A 11 -5.24 -28.71 -4.56
CA ARG A 11 -6.38 -28.17 -3.81
C ARG A 11 -6.46 -26.69 -4.16
N THR A 12 -7.49 -26.30 -4.88
CA THR A 12 -7.84 -24.89 -5.11
C THR A 12 -8.03 -24.22 -3.75
N GLN A 13 -6.96 -23.60 -3.22
CA GLN A 13 -7.08 -22.81 -2.01
C GLN A 13 -7.88 -21.56 -2.35
N VAL A 14 -9.00 -21.36 -1.64
CA VAL A 14 -9.73 -20.10 -1.66
C VAL A 14 -8.78 -19.02 -1.15
N ARG A 15 -8.28 -18.16 -2.06
CA ARG A 15 -7.48 -16.98 -1.66
C ARG A 15 -8.35 -16.13 -0.75
N ARG A 16 -8.02 -16.11 0.55
CA ARG A 16 -8.57 -15.11 1.46
C ARG A 16 -8.11 -13.74 0.99
N VAL A 17 -9.07 -12.83 0.80
CA VAL A 17 -8.77 -11.42 0.58
C VAL A 17 -8.36 -10.83 1.93
N PRO A 18 -7.17 -10.24 2.06
CA PRO A 18 -6.74 -9.66 3.34
C PRO A 18 -7.64 -8.49 3.76
N THR A 19 -7.78 -8.28 5.06
CA THR A 19 -8.54 -7.13 5.58
C THR A 19 -7.75 -5.83 5.40
N LEU A 20 -8.47 -4.76 5.07
CA LEU A 20 -7.93 -3.42 4.91
C LEU A 20 -8.65 -2.44 5.84
N SER A 21 -7.90 -1.79 6.73
CA SER A 21 -8.30 -0.53 7.36
C SER A 21 -7.59 0.61 6.64
N LEU A 22 -8.35 1.51 5.99
CA LEU A 22 -7.78 2.55 5.13
C LEU A 22 -8.25 3.96 5.52
N SER A 23 -7.27 4.82 5.80
CA SER A 23 -7.47 6.28 5.88
C SER A 23 -6.94 6.96 4.62
N ILE A 24 -7.68 7.92 4.09
CA ILE A 24 -7.26 8.73 2.94
C ILE A 24 -7.29 10.19 3.36
N GLN A 25 -6.17 10.89 3.17
CA GLN A 25 -5.94 12.29 3.58
C GLN A 25 -5.50 13.14 2.39
N GLY A 26 -5.86 14.43 2.41
CA GLY A 26 -5.46 15.38 1.37
C GLY A 26 -6.12 15.18 0.00
N HIS A 27 -7.00 14.19 -0.15
CA HIS A 27 -7.67 13.86 -1.42
C HIS A 27 -8.42 15.04 -2.03
N THR A 28 -9.09 15.86 -1.21
CA THR A 28 -9.85 17.03 -1.68
C THR A 28 -8.98 18.23 -2.05
N ARG A 29 -7.66 18.17 -1.85
CA ARG A 29 -6.73 19.26 -2.21
C ARG A 29 -6.38 19.27 -3.70
N PHE A 30 -6.70 18.20 -4.44
CA PHE A 30 -6.29 18.00 -5.83
C PHE A 30 -7.49 17.55 -6.66
N ALA A 31 -7.72 18.23 -7.79
CA ALA A 31 -8.94 18.03 -8.59
C ALA A 31 -8.95 16.70 -9.37
N ASP A 32 -7.79 16.25 -9.85
CA ASP A 32 -7.68 15.13 -10.80
C ASP A 32 -7.44 13.77 -10.15
N LEU A 33 -7.68 13.66 -8.84
CA LEU A 33 -7.51 12.39 -8.14
C LEU A 33 -8.70 11.45 -8.37
N PRO A 34 -8.45 10.13 -8.54
CA PRO A 34 -9.52 9.14 -8.63
C PRO A 34 -10.45 9.22 -7.41
N ALA A 35 -11.72 8.88 -7.59
CA ALA A 35 -12.68 8.81 -6.49
C ALA A 35 -12.16 7.92 -5.35
N ARG A 36 -12.51 8.27 -4.10
CA ARG A 36 -12.10 7.51 -2.90
C ARG A 36 -12.38 6.01 -3.04
N SER A 37 -13.54 5.64 -3.59
CA SER A 37 -13.94 4.25 -3.82
C SER A 37 -13.05 3.52 -4.83
N THR A 38 -12.57 4.21 -5.88
CA THR A 38 -11.61 3.69 -6.85
C THR A 38 -10.27 3.43 -6.19
N LEU A 39 -9.76 4.38 -5.40
CA LEU A 39 -8.53 4.24 -4.64
C LEU A 39 -8.59 3.06 -3.67
N THR A 40 -9.65 2.97 -2.86
CA THR A 40 -9.85 1.85 -1.93
C THR A 40 -9.84 0.50 -2.65
N ARG A 41 -10.49 0.41 -3.81
CA ARG A 41 -10.53 -0.82 -4.61
C ARG A 41 -9.14 -1.21 -5.12
N TRP A 42 -8.37 -0.26 -5.65
CA TRP A 42 -7.02 -0.52 -6.12
C TRP A 42 -6.09 -0.97 -4.99
N ILE A 43 -6.16 -0.31 -3.83
CA ILE A 43 -5.34 -0.66 -2.66
C ILE A 43 -5.71 -2.05 -2.14
N ALA A 44 -7.01 -2.34 -1.98
CA ALA A 44 -7.47 -3.66 -1.54
C ALA A 44 -7.04 -4.78 -2.50
N ALA A 45 -7.06 -4.52 -3.81
CA ALA A 45 -6.62 -5.49 -4.81
C ALA A 45 -5.11 -5.78 -4.77
N ALA A 46 -4.31 -4.83 -4.26
CA ALA A 46 -2.86 -4.95 -4.14
C ALA A 46 -2.40 -5.62 -2.83
N LEU A 47 -3.30 -5.84 -1.86
CA LEU A 47 -2.93 -6.42 -0.56
C LEU A 47 -2.52 -7.89 -0.67
N THR A 48 -1.43 -8.22 0.04
CA THR A 48 -0.92 -9.59 0.21
C THR A 48 -0.99 -10.06 1.67
N SER A 49 -1.27 -9.16 2.60
CA SER A 49 -1.40 -9.39 4.04
C SER A 49 -2.37 -8.40 4.67
N GLU A 50 -2.82 -8.68 5.89
CA GLU A 50 -3.68 -7.78 6.66
C GLU A 50 -3.00 -6.41 6.82
N ALA A 51 -3.73 -5.32 6.61
CA ALA A 51 -3.13 -4.00 6.60
C ALA A 51 -4.00 -2.90 7.20
N GLN A 52 -3.35 -1.98 7.92
CA GLN A 52 -3.86 -0.68 8.30
C GLN A 52 -2.98 0.40 7.64
N LEU A 53 -3.54 1.09 6.65
CA LEU A 53 -2.80 2.03 5.81
C LEU A 53 -3.41 3.43 5.89
N THR A 54 -2.54 4.44 5.89
CA THR A 54 -2.92 5.80 5.50
C THR A 54 -2.37 6.10 4.13
N VAL A 55 -3.19 6.58 3.20
CA VAL A 55 -2.73 7.18 1.96
C VAL A 55 -2.94 8.69 2.04
N ARG A 56 -1.85 9.46 1.87
CA ARG A 56 -1.88 10.91 1.95
C ARG A 56 -1.38 11.54 0.66
N PHE A 57 -2.20 12.41 0.09
CA PHE A 57 -1.83 13.22 -1.06
C PHE A 57 -1.22 14.56 -0.61
N VAL A 58 -0.08 14.93 -1.19
CA VAL A 58 0.67 16.14 -0.85
C VAL A 58 1.19 16.83 -2.12
N ASP A 59 1.53 18.11 -2.01
CA ASP A 59 2.20 18.83 -3.08
C ASP A 59 3.73 18.57 -3.06
N GLY A 60 4.42 18.96 -4.13
CA GLY A 60 5.87 18.76 -4.24
C GLY A 60 6.69 19.46 -3.16
N ARG A 61 6.23 20.59 -2.59
CA ARG A 61 6.94 21.29 -1.50
C ARG A 61 6.89 20.45 -0.22
N GLU A 62 5.73 19.92 0.10
CA GLU A 62 5.53 19.04 1.25
C GLU A 62 6.26 17.70 1.06
N GLY A 63 6.17 17.10 -0.13
CA GLY A 63 6.91 15.88 -0.48
C GLY A 63 8.43 16.04 -0.36
N ARG A 64 8.99 17.13 -0.90
CA ARG A 64 10.42 17.45 -0.76
C ARG A 64 10.84 17.63 0.69
N ARG A 65 10.02 18.33 1.50
CA ARG A 65 10.27 18.50 2.94
C ARG A 65 10.35 17.14 3.63
N LEU A 66 9.35 16.28 3.42
CA LEU A 66 9.33 14.94 4.03
C LEU A 66 10.52 14.08 3.58
N ASN A 67 10.87 14.10 2.29
CA ASN A 67 11.99 13.32 1.77
C ASN A 67 13.33 13.80 2.35
N ARG A 68 13.50 15.11 2.51
CA ARG A 68 14.70 15.66 3.15
C ARG A 68 14.75 15.30 4.63
N ASP A 69 13.66 15.51 5.36
CA ASP A 69 13.64 15.37 6.81
C ASP A 69 13.75 13.90 7.26
N PHE A 70 13.18 12.94 6.50
CA PHE A 70 13.20 11.52 6.85
C PHE A 70 14.19 10.67 6.06
N ARG A 71 14.63 11.09 4.87
CA ARG A 71 15.57 10.32 4.02
C ARG A 71 16.85 11.09 3.67
N GLY A 72 17.01 12.34 4.11
CA GLY A 72 18.16 13.18 3.77
C GLY A 72 18.24 13.60 2.30
N LYS A 73 17.15 13.44 1.54
CA LYS A 73 17.10 13.67 0.08
C LYS A 73 16.30 14.91 -0.26
N ASP A 74 16.96 15.95 -0.78
CA ASP A 74 16.34 17.24 -1.05
C ASP A 74 15.72 17.36 -2.46
N TYR A 75 14.79 16.48 -2.78
CA TYR A 75 13.93 16.57 -3.96
C TYR A 75 12.54 16.03 -3.65
N ALA A 76 11.53 16.44 -4.42
CA ALA A 76 10.17 15.91 -4.31
C ALA A 76 10.11 14.51 -4.96
N PRO A 77 9.84 13.44 -4.19
CA PRO A 77 9.67 12.10 -4.77
C PRO A 77 8.24 11.92 -5.27
N ASP A 78 7.99 10.92 -6.13
CA ASP A 78 6.62 10.58 -6.53
C ASP A 78 5.86 9.94 -5.35
N VAL A 79 6.52 9.02 -4.63
CA VAL A 79 5.95 8.29 -3.49
C VAL A 79 6.98 8.15 -2.35
N LEU A 80 6.50 8.32 -1.12
CA LEU A 80 7.19 7.92 0.11
C LEU A 80 6.36 6.88 0.85
N THR A 81 7.04 5.90 1.43
CA THR A 81 6.41 4.90 2.30
C THR A 81 7.10 4.92 3.65
N PHE A 82 6.30 5.01 4.71
CA PHE A 82 6.71 4.97 6.11
C PHE A 82 6.04 3.76 6.77
N ALA A 83 6.77 2.64 6.86
CA ALA A 83 6.26 1.43 7.49
C ALA A 83 6.67 1.38 8.97
N TYR A 84 5.70 1.11 9.84
CA TYR A 84 5.87 1.03 11.29
C TYR A 84 5.85 -0.42 11.79
N ALA A 85 5.11 -1.30 11.10
CA ALA A 85 5.07 -2.73 11.36
C ALA A 85 4.74 -3.50 10.08
N THR A 86 5.24 -4.72 9.93
CA THR A 86 5.05 -5.56 8.74
C THR A 86 4.53 -6.97 9.05
N ASN A 87 4.45 -7.36 10.33
CA ASN A 87 3.96 -8.67 10.78
C ASN A 87 3.39 -8.52 12.21
N PRO A 88 2.21 -9.07 12.55
CA PRO A 88 1.26 -9.80 11.69
C PRO A 88 0.40 -8.93 10.78
N VAL A 89 0.32 -7.63 11.06
CA VAL A 89 -0.44 -6.66 10.27
C VAL A 89 0.52 -5.58 9.78
N VAL A 90 0.37 -5.16 8.52
CA VAL A 90 1.14 -4.06 7.96
C VAL A 90 0.55 -2.74 8.45
N HIS A 91 1.36 -1.91 9.09
CA HIS A 91 1.02 -0.55 9.46
C HIS A 91 1.93 0.42 8.72
N ALA A 92 1.38 1.26 7.85
CA ALA A 92 2.18 2.20 7.09
C ALA A 92 1.42 3.44 6.63
N ASP A 93 2.16 4.53 6.45
CA ASP A 93 1.72 5.70 5.72
C ASP A 93 2.37 5.73 4.33
N ILE A 94 1.54 5.87 3.29
CA ILE A 94 1.95 6.04 1.90
C ILE A 94 1.63 7.48 1.51
N VAL A 95 2.67 8.26 1.23
CA VAL A 95 2.55 9.65 0.80
C VAL A 95 2.79 9.72 -0.70
N ILE A 96 1.81 10.24 -1.43
CA ILE A 96 1.84 10.40 -2.89
C ILE A 96 1.93 11.90 -3.18
N CYS A 97 2.93 12.31 -3.95
CA CYS A 97 3.03 13.67 -4.45
C CYS A 97 2.19 13.82 -5.70
N VAL A 98 1.37 14.87 -5.73
CA VAL A 98 0.44 15.22 -6.83
C VAL A 98 0.88 16.52 -7.48
#